data_AF-A0A1M3BNP8-F1
#
_entry.id   AF-A0A1M3BNP8-F1
#
_cell.length_a   1.000
_cell.length_b   1.000
_cell.length_c   1.000
_cell.angle_alpha   90.00
_cell.angle_beta   90.00
_cell.angle_gamma   90.00
#
_symmetry.space_group_name_H-M   'P 1'
#
loop_
_entity.id
_entity.type
_entity.pdbx_description
1 polymer ?
#
loop_
_entity_poly.entity_id
_entity_poly.type
_entity_poly.pdbx_seq_one_letter_code
_entity_poly.pdbx_strand_id
1 'polypeptide(L)'
;MGDDGPARRREIEDSTAARLAEIVAAAERAAKQVIDEAEEEARTRISDAHEEAERIVAARLAGLADLTDEINAQAEGLARQAEALQQALARAKAEMGGTEAPGGSATIGRGEPQPVVRKVTGPSLTVVGGVPEEPAVEARLPRDPGAVRNGRGGDHADAGSAAEDGRVIRDAAPIEPVAPAPSQDFDDEIPTAIGGTPAGARLLATQMAVSGSSRAEIEARLRNGFAIADTRAILDAILGPDK
;
A
#
# COMPACT_ATOMS: atom_id res chain seq x y z
N MET A 1 -30.09 77.22 10.03
CA MET A 1 -30.02 75.75 10.14
C MET A 1 -28.61 75.37 9.73
N GLY A 2 -27.76 75.07 10.71
CA GLY A 2 -26.33 74.79 10.49
C GLY A 2 -26.11 73.40 9.95
N ASP A 3 -25.12 73.26 9.07
CA ASP A 3 -24.73 72.03 8.40
C ASP A 3 -23.87 71.15 9.32
N ASP A 4 -24.51 70.31 10.14
CA ASP A 4 -23.86 69.30 11.00
C ASP A 4 -23.46 68.02 10.24
N GLY A 5 -23.60 68.00 8.91
CA GLY A 5 -23.30 66.85 8.06
C GLY A 5 -21.88 66.27 8.18
N PRO A 6 -20.79 67.07 8.28
CA PRO A 6 -19.44 66.51 8.25
C PRO A 6 -19.02 65.85 9.58
N ALA A 7 -19.50 66.32 10.72
CA ALA A 7 -19.18 65.75 12.02
C ALA A 7 -19.78 64.34 12.19
N ARG A 8 -21.06 64.19 11.82
CA ARG A 8 -21.75 62.89 11.89
C ARG A 8 -21.14 61.84 10.97
N ARG A 9 -20.61 62.24 9.81
CA ARG A 9 -19.91 61.31 8.91
C ARG A 9 -18.64 60.74 9.53
N ARG A 10 -17.82 61.61 10.17
CA ARG A 10 -16.60 61.16 10.85
C ARG A 10 -16.90 60.22 12.01
N GLU A 11 -17.92 60.49 12.81
CA GLU A 11 -18.33 59.59 13.91
C GLU A 11 -18.76 58.20 13.40
N ILE A 12 -19.46 58.15 12.27
CA ILE A 12 -19.86 56.87 11.64
C ILE A 12 -18.62 56.15 11.08
N GLU A 13 -17.70 56.86 10.43
CA GLU A 13 -16.45 56.30 9.90
C GLU A 13 -15.58 55.73 11.04
N ASP A 14 -15.38 56.49 12.12
CA ASP A 14 -14.61 56.06 13.29
C ASP A 14 -15.25 54.85 13.98
N SER A 15 -16.58 54.87 14.15
CA SER A 15 -17.32 53.73 14.71
C SER A 15 -17.25 52.49 13.82
N THR A 16 -17.28 52.67 12.51
CA THR A 16 -17.20 51.56 11.55
C THR A 16 -15.78 50.99 11.53
N ALA A 17 -14.75 51.84 11.53
CA ALA A 17 -13.36 51.43 11.59
C ALA A 17 -13.06 50.67 12.88
N ALA A 18 -13.54 51.15 14.03
CA ALA A 18 -13.40 50.45 15.31
C ALA A 18 -14.05 49.05 15.26
N ARG A 19 -15.26 48.95 14.70
CA ARG A 19 -15.96 47.67 14.56
C ARG A 19 -15.23 46.70 13.62
N LEU A 20 -14.69 47.20 12.50
CA LEU A 20 -13.90 46.39 11.58
C LEU A 20 -12.61 45.89 12.25
N ALA A 21 -11.92 46.73 13.01
CA ALA A 21 -10.73 46.33 13.75
C ALA A 21 -11.04 45.23 14.78
N GLU A 22 -12.18 45.32 15.48
CA GLU A 22 -12.62 44.30 16.42
C GLU A 22 -12.94 42.97 15.72
N ILE A 23 -13.63 43.02 14.57
CA ILE A 23 -13.94 41.82 13.77
C ILE A 23 -12.65 41.15 13.27
N VAL A 24 -11.69 41.93 12.77
CA VAL A 24 -10.40 41.39 12.31
C VAL A 24 -9.64 40.75 13.47
N ALA A 25 -9.55 41.42 14.63
CA ALA A 25 -8.89 40.85 15.80
C ALA A 25 -9.60 39.59 16.35
N ALA A 26 -10.92 39.48 16.20
CA ALA A 26 -11.66 38.26 16.52
C ALA A 26 -11.37 37.14 15.52
N ALA A 27 -11.36 37.46 14.22
CA ALA A 27 -11.05 36.52 13.15
C ALA A 27 -9.61 35.98 13.25
N GLU A 28 -8.63 36.83 13.56
CA GLU A 28 -7.23 36.43 13.77
C GLU A 28 -7.08 35.47 14.95
N ARG A 29 -7.79 35.72 16.07
CA ARG A 29 -7.80 34.82 17.22
C ARG A 29 -8.44 33.48 16.89
N ALA A 30 -9.56 33.49 16.15
CA ALA A 30 -10.22 32.26 15.72
C ALA A 30 -9.33 31.46 14.75
N ALA A 31 -8.70 32.12 13.78
CA ALA A 31 -7.79 31.48 12.84
C ALA A 31 -6.59 30.85 13.57
N LYS A 32 -6.00 31.56 14.53
CA LYS A 32 -4.93 31.01 15.36
C LYS A 32 -5.38 29.77 16.13
N GLN A 33 -6.56 29.81 16.74
CA GLN A 33 -7.10 28.65 17.47
C GLN A 33 -7.28 27.43 16.56
N VAL A 34 -7.81 27.62 15.35
CA VAL A 34 -7.98 26.52 14.37
C VAL A 34 -6.63 25.94 13.95
N ILE A 35 -5.60 26.78 13.76
CA ILE A 35 -4.25 26.32 13.44
C ILE A 35 -3.66 25.50 14.60
N ASP A 36 -3.75 26.01 15.82
CA ASP A 36 -3.21 25.34 17.01
C ASP A 36 -3.91 23.96 17.23
N GLU A 37 -5.23 23.89 17.04
CA GLU A 37 -6.01 22.64 17.13
C GLU A 37 -5.64 21.65 16.01
N ALA A 38 -5.54 22.12 14.76
CA ALA A 38 -5.13 21.27 13.64
C ALA A 38 -3.70 20.72 13.81
N GLU A 39 -2.79 21.50 14.37
CA GLU A 39 -1.44 21.05 14.69
C GLU A 39 -1.44 19.98 15.79
N GLU A 40 -2.25 20.14 16.83
CA GLU A 40 -2.39 19.15 17.90
C GLU A 40 -2.96 17.84 17.35
N GLU A 41 -4.03 17.90 16.55
CA GLU A 41 -4.60 16.73 15.89
C GLU A 41 -3.59 16.02 14.98
N ALA A 42 -2.83 16.79 14.18
CA ALA A 42 -1.82 16.23 13.29
C ALA A 42 -0.72 15.51 14.08
N ARG A 43 -0.27 16.09 15.20
CA ARG A 43 0.72 15.45 16.07
C ARG A 43 0.19 14.16 16.68
N THR A 44 -1.06 14.15 17.14
CA THR A 44 -1.70 12.92 17.65
C THR A 44 -1.79 11.86 16.57
N ARG A 45 -2.27 12.19 15.36
CA ARG A 45 -2.35 11.23 14.25
C ARG A 45 -1.00 10.65 13.86
N ILE A 46 0.06 11.47 13.84
CA ILE A 46 1.42 11.01 13.56
C ILE A 46 1.90 10.05 14.66
N SER A 47 1.66 10.39 15.93
CA SER A 47 2.00 9.52 17.08
C SER A 47 1.30 8.17 16.97
N ASP A 48 -0.02 8.18 16.73
CA ASP A 48 -0.84 6.96 16.61
C ASP A 48 -0.37 6.09 15.43
N ALA A 49 -0.05 6.71 14.29
CA ALA A 49 0.47 5.99 13.12
C ALA A 49 1.84 5.36 13.40
N HIS A 50 2.70 6.04 14.15
CA HIS A 50 3.98 5.48 14.58
C HIS A 50 3.80 4.28 15.52
N GLU A 51 2.93 4.38 16.52
CA GLU A 51 2.62 3.29 17.43
C GLU A 51 2.04 2.06 16.70
N GLU A 52 1.17 2.29 15.71
CA GLU A 52 0.63 1.21 14.87
C GLU A 52 1.73 0.55 14.03
N ALA A 53 2.60 1.35 13.40
CA ALA A 53 3.71 0.84 12.60
C ALA A 53 4.67 -0.01 13.45
N GLU A 54 5.02 0.45 14.65
CA GLU A 54 5.84 -0.30 15.60
C GLU A 54 5.18 -1.62 15.99
N ARG A 55 3.87 -1.61 16.24
CA ARG A 55 3.11 -2.82 16.56
C ARG A 55 3.14 -3.84 15.42
N ILE A 56 2.96 -3.39 14.18
CA ILE A 56 3.02 -4.24 12.99
C ILE A 56 4.41 -4.84 12.82
N VAL A 57 5.47 -4.04 12.99
CA VAL A 57 6.86 -4.50 12.90
C VAL A 57 7.14 -5.54 13.98
N ALA A 58 6.74 -5.29 15.23
CA ALA A 58 6.91 -6.23 16.33
C ALA A 58 6.19 -7.56 16.07
N ALA A 59 4.94 -7.52 15.60
CA ALA A 59 4.18 -8.72 15.24
C ALA A 59 4.85 -9.50 14.11
N ARG A 60 5.38 -8.82 13.09
CA ARG A 60 6.08 -9.47 11.97
C ARG A 60 7.40 -10.11 12.41
N LEU A 61 8.16 -9.45 13.27
CA LEU A 61 9.40 -10.01 13.84
C LEU A 61 9.12 -11.24 14.68
N ALA A 62 8.06 -11.24 15.49
CA ALA A 62 7.63 -12.42 16.23
C ALA A 62 7.28 -13.58 15.29
N GLY A 63 6.47 -13.33 14.25
CA GLY A 63 6.13 -14.38 13.27
C GLY A 63 7.34 -14.93 12.49
N LEU A 64 8.36 -14.10 12.22
CA LEU A 64 9.61 -14.58 11.60
C LEU A 64 10.44 -15.43 12.55
N ALA A 65 10.45 -15.12 13.85
CA ALA A 65 11.10 -15.93 14.86
C ALA A 65 10.43 -17.32 14.96
N ASP A 66 9.10 -17.35 15.05
CA ASP A 66 8.32 -18.60 15.08
C ASP A 66 8.58 -19.46 13.84
N LEU A 67 8.60 -18.85 12.65
CA LEU A 67 8.91 -19.56 11.40
C LEU A 67 10.34 -20.12 11.39
N THR A 68 11.29 -19.37 11.94
CA THR A 68 12.69 -19.82 12.04
C THR A 68 12.81 -21.04 12.95
N ASP A 69 12.11 -21.03 14.08
CA ASP A 69 12.07 -22.16 15.01
C ASP A 69 11.40 -23.39 14.37
N GLU A 70 10.35 -23.20 13.57
CA GLU A 70 9.72 -24.27 12.81
C GLU A 70 10.69 -24.89 11.78
N ILE A 71 11.39 -24.05 11.00
CA ILE A 71 12.39 -24.53 10.02
C ILE A 71 13.51 -25.30 10.71
N ASN A 72 13.99 -24.81 11.86
CA ASN A 72 15.00 -25.51 12.65
C ASN A 72 14.49 -26.88 13.13
N ALA A 73 13.27 -26.94 13.66
CA ALA A 73 12.66 -28.20 14.08
C ALA A 73 12.49 -29.19 12.91
N GLN A 74 12.11 -28.71 11.72
CA GLN A 74 12.03 -29.52 10.50
C GLN A 74 13.40 -30.05 10.07
N ALA A 75 14.44 -29.20 10.10
CA ALA A 75 15.80 -29.58 9.74
C ALA A 75 16.36 -30.66 10.68
N GLU A 76 16.13 -30.52 12.00
CA GLU A 76 16.49 -31.55 12.98
C GLU A 76 15.72 -32.86 12.77
N GLY A 77 14.45 -32.78 12.38
CA GLY A 77 13.65 -33.94 11.98
C GLY A 77 14.28 -34.69 10.79
N LEU A 78 14.65 -33.95 9.74
CA LEU A 78 15.29 -34.50 8.55
C LEU A 78 16.67 -35.10 8.85
N ALA A 79 17.46 -34.44 9.71
CA ALA A 79 18.76 -34.95 10.14
C ALA A 79 18.62 -36.31 10.84
N ARG A 80 17.66 -36.45 11.76
CA ARG A 80 17.35 -37.72 12.45
C ARG A 80 16.90 -38.81 11.47
N GLN A 81 16.08 -38.46 10.48
CA GLN A 81 15.65 -39.40 9.44
C GLN A 81 16.83 -39.89 8.59
N ALA A 82 17.72 -38.99 8.18
CA ALA A 82 18.90 -39.32 7.40
C ALA A 82 19.84 -40.26 8.19
N GLU A 83 20.06 -39.98 9.47
CA GLU A 83 20.85 -40.84 10.35
C GLU A 83 20.25 -42.25 10.48
N ALA A 84 18.92 -42.35 10.68
CA ALA A 84 18.22 -43.62 10.74
C ALA A 84 18.38 -44.44 9.44
N LEU A 85 18.30 -43.79 8.28
CA LEU A 85 18.52 -44.43 6.97
C LEU A 85 19.97 -44.90 6.80
N GLN A 86 20.96 -44.11 7.24
CA GLN A 86 22.36 -44.50 7.22
C GLN A 86 22.62 -45.73 8.10
N GLN A 87 22.03 -45.76 9.31
CA GLN A 87 22.12 -46.90 10.21
C GLN A 87 21.45 -48.15 9.62
N ALA A 88 20.27 -48.01 9.01
CA ALA A 88 19.58 -49.11 8.34
C ALA A 88 20.41 -49.69 7.19
N LEU A 89 21.02 -48.82 6.38
CA LEU A 89 21.90 -49.22 5.27
C LEU A 89 23.16 -49.92 5.79
N ALA A 90 23.76 -49.44 6.87
CA ALA A 90 24.92 -50.07 7.51
C ALA A 90 24.59 -51.48 8.03
N ARG A 91 23.42 -51.66 8.67
CA ARG A 91 22.94 -52.98 9.12
C ARG A 91 22.70 -53.93 7.95
N ALA A 92 21.98 -53.48 6.92
CA ALA A 92 21.74 -54.28 5.72
C ALA A 92 23.05 -54.72 5.03
N LYS A 93 24.06 -53.83 4.99
CA LYS A 93 25.40 -54.18 4.50
C LYS A 93 26.09 -55.24 5.35
N ALA A 94 25.97 -55.17 6.68
CA ALA A 94 26.54 -56.18 7.58
C ALA A 94 25.86 -57.54 7.43
N GLU A 95 24.54 -57.56 7.26
CA GLU A 95 23.76 -58.79 7.03
C GLU A 95 24.13 -59.45 5.69
N MET A 96 24.33 -58.65 4.62
CA MET A 96 24.75 -59.18 3.31
C MET A 96 26.23 -59.58 3.25
N GLY A 97 27.12 -58.83 3.91
CA GLY A 97 28.57 -59.12 3.94
C GLY A 97 28.97 -60.26 4.88
N GLY A 98 28.09 -60.66 5.80
CA GLY A 98 28.34 -61.74 6.77
C GLY A 98 28.31 -63.16 6.18
N THR A 99 27.95 -63.33 4.90
CA THR A 99 27.94 -64.64 4.22
C THR A 99 29.10 -64.90 3.28
N GLU A 100 30.08 -63.99 3.16
CA GLU A 100 31.33 -64.30 2.46
C GLU A 100 32.23 -65.18 3.33
N ALA A 101 32.00 -66.49 3.22
CA ALA A 101 32.92 -67.51 3.67
C ALA A 101 34.33 -67.24 3.07
N PRO A 102 35.40 -67.32 3.88
CA PRO A 102 36.77 -66.92 3.49
C PRO A 102 37.47 -67.96 2.58
N GLY A 103 36.84 -68.35 1.47
CA GLY A 103 37.32 -69.45 0.62
C GLY A 103 37.10 -69.20 -0.86
N GLY A 104 37.75 -68.18 -1.42
CA GLY A 104 37.57 -67.84 -2.84
C GLY A 104 38.71 -67.03 -3.43
N SER A 105 39.94 -67.52 -3.33
CA SER A 105 41.09 -67.01 -4.07
C SER A 105 40.85 -67.20 -5.58
N ALA A 106 40.37 -66.15 -6.26
CA ALA A 106 40.39 -66.08 -7.72
C ALA A 106 40.86 -64.69 -8.17
N THR A 107 42.17 -64.62 -8.38
CA THR A 107 42.91 -63.61 -9.12
C THR A 107 42.37 -63.45 -10.54
N ILE A 108 41.49 -62.49 -10.84
CA ILE A 108 41.23 -62.05 -12.22
C ILE A 108 41.02 -60.53 -12.28
N GLY A 109 41.86 -59.87 -13.09
CA GLY A 109 41.42 -58.76 -13.93
C GLY A 109 41.48 -57.36 -13.33
N ARG A 110 42.68 -56.78 -13.32
CA ARG A 110 42.94 -55.34 -13.26
C ARG A 110 42.31 -54.64 -14.47
N GLY A 111 41.07 -54.18 -14.33
CA GLY A 111 40.41 -53.27 -15.26
C GLY A 111 39.88 -52.08 -14.48
N GLU A 112 40.64 -50.98 -14.43
CA GLU A 112 40.19 -49.70 -13.90
C GLU A 112 38.93 -49.23 -14.66
N PRO A 113 37.74 -49.19 -14.02
CA PRO A 113 36.59 -48.56 -14.61
C PRO A 113 36.71 -47.06 -14.35
N GLN A 114 36.93 -46.28 -15.41
CA GLN A 114 36.87 -44.83 -15.33
C GLN A 114 35.50 -44.39 -14.75
N PRO A 115 35.47 -43.52 -13.73
CA PRO A 115 34.23 -42.95 -13.24
C PRO A 115 33.68 -42.01 -14.32
N VAL A 116 32.65 -42.47 -15.02
CA VAL A 116 31.83 -41.61 -15.86
C VAL A 116 31.14 -40.59 -14.97
N VAL A 117 31.73 -39.39 -14.88
CA VAL A 117 31.14 -38.21 -14.25
C VAL A 117 29.88 -37.87 -15.04
N ARG A 118 28.74 -38.44 -14.63
CA ARG A 118 27.43 -38.01 -15.12
C ARG A 118 27.22 -36.59 -14.58
N LYS A 119 27.32 -35.60 -15.46
CA LYS A 119 26.81 -34.25 -15.22
C LYS A 119 25.33 -34.40 -14.83
N VAL A 120 25.05 -34.35 -13.54
CA VAL A 120 23.68 -34.25 -13.04
C VAL A 120 23.26 -32.82 -13.35
N THR A 121 22.50 -32.66 -14.43
CA THR A 121 21.82 -31.41 -14.77
C THR A 121 20.69 -31.23 -13.75
N GLY A 122 21.05 -30.81 -12.54
CA GLY A 122 20.08 -30.40 -11.54
C GLY A 122 19.40 -29.10 -11.97
N PRO A 123 18.13 -28.87 -11.58
CA PRO A 123 17.47 -27.59 -11.79
C PRO A 123 18.23 -26.50 -11.05
N SER A 124 18.80 -25.56 -11.80
CA SER A 124 19.41 -24.35 -11.27
C SER A 124 18.33 -23.56 -10.55
N LEU A 125 18.35 -23.60 -9.21
CA LEU A 125 17.50 -22.78 -8.37
C LEU A 125 18.10 -21.38 -8.34
N THR A 126 17.70 -20.55 -9.31
CA THR A 126 18.10 -19.15 -9.38
C THR A 126 17.42 -18.41 -8.23
N VAL A 127 18.12 -18.25 -7.11
CA VAL A 127 17.72 -17.34 -6.03
C VAL A 127 17.86 -15.93 -6.58
N VAL A 128 16.75 -15.35 -7.04
CA VAL A 128 16.66 -13.92 -7.39
C VAL A 128 16.68 -13.15 -6.09
N GLY A 129 17.89 -12.84 -5.61
CA GLY A 129 18.11 -11.86 -4.56
C GLY A 129 17.80 -10.46 -5.09
N GLY A 130 16.58 -10.00 -4.86
CA GLY A 130 16.22 -8.59 -5.02
C GLY A 130 16.92 -7.77 -3.93
N VAL A 131 17.96 -7.03 -4.33
CA VAL A 131 18.56 -5.98 -3.50
C VAL A 131 17.56 -4.81 -3.44
N PRO A 132 17.14 -4.36 -2.26
CA PRO A 132 16.37 -3.11 -2.15
C PRO A 132 17.31 -1.94 -2.45
N GLU A 133 17.11 -1.25 -3.58
CA GLU A 133 17.70 0.07 -3.80
C GLU A 133 17.05 1.08 -2.86
N GLU A 134 17.89 1.78 -2.09
CA GLU A 134 17.53 3.00 -1.35
C GLU A 134 17.08 4.09 -2.33
N PRO A 135 15.92 4.75 -2.12
CA PRO A 135 15.52 5.86 -2.95
C PRO A 135 16.31 7.13 -2.60
N ALA A 136 17.05 7.64 -3.57
CA ALA A 136 17.64 8.95 -3.55
C ALA A 136 16.54 10.03 -3.47
N VAL A 137 16.60 10.84 -2.41
CA VAL A 137 15.71 11.97 -2.16
C VAL A 137 16.13 13.13 -3.08
N GLU A 138 15.59 13.19 -4.29
CA GLU A 138 15.87 14.29 -5.22
C GLU A 138 14.74 15.32 -5.21
N ALA A 139 15.06 16.48 -4.63
CA ALA A 139 14.25 17.68 -4.53
C ALA A 139 13.65 18.10 -5.89
N ARG A 140 12.32 18.17 -5.98
CA ARG A 140 11.63 18.81 -7.11
C ARG A 140 10.55 19.78 -6.64
N LEU A 141 10.72 21.00 -7.16
CA LEU A 141 9.93 22.21 -6.93
C LEU A 141 8.45 22.05 -7.33
N PRO A 142 7.53 22.82 -6.72
CA PRO A 142 6.10 22.71 -6.98
C PRO A 142 5.76 23.28 -8.35
N ARG A 143 5.09 22.49 -9.18
CA ARG A 143 4.36 22.97 -10.36
C ARG A 143 2.87 22.87 -10.10
N ASP A 144 2.26 24.03 -10.21
CA ASP A 144 0.86 24.41 -10.14
C ASP A 144 -0.02 23.66 -11.17
N PRO A 145 -1.13 23.01 -10.75
CA PRO A 145 -2.26 22.82 -11.66
C PRO A 145 -3.61 22.99 -10.95
N GLY A 146 -4.42 23.96 -11.38
CA GLY A 146 -5.73 24.19 -10.76
C GLY A 146 -6.78 24.88 -11.62
N ALA A 147 -7.04 24.39 -12.83
CA ALA A 147 -8.24 24.75 -13.59
C ALA A 147 -8.91 23.51 -14.17
N VAL A 148 -9.74 22.81 -13.38
CA VAL A 148 -10.80 21.94 -13.94
C VAL A 148 -12.06 22.03 -13.08
N ARG A 149 -13.15 22.19 -13.81
CA ARG A 149 -14.53 22.51 -13.46
C ARG A 149 -15.36 21.21 -13.46
N ASN A 150 -16.55 21.29 -12.84
CA ASN A 150 -17.72 20.37 -12.92
C ASN A 150 -17.83 19.40 -11.74
N GLY A 151 -18.95 19.22 -11.03
CA GLY A 151 -20.34 19.55 -11.33
C GLY A 151 -21.19 18.26 -11.36
N ARG A 152 -21.93 17.98 -10.28
CA ARG A 152 -23.12 17.07 -10.19
C ARG A 152 -23.52 17.03 -8.71
N GLY A 153 -24.73 17.39 -8.29
CA GLY A 153 -26.01 16.97 -8.83
C GLY A 153 -26.57 15.90 -7.89
N GLY A 154 -27.30 16.32 -6.86
CA GLY A 154 -27.85 15.46 -5.83
C GLY A 154 -29.13 16.05 -5.26
N ASP A 155 -30.22 15.77 -5.97
CA ASP A 155 -31.59 16.02 -5.55
C ASP A 155 -31.92 15.19 -4.30
N HIS A 156 -32.17 15.84 -3.17
CA HIS A 156 -32.93 15.27 -2.07
C HIS A 156 -34.01 16.25 -1.63
N ALA A 157 -35.21 15.99 -2.13
CA ALA A 157 -36.47 16.55 -1.65
C ALA A 157 -36.99 15.74 -0.46
N ASP A 158 -37.90 16.39 0.29
CA ASP A 158 -38.85 15.86 1.29
C ASP A 158 -38.37 15.86 2.75
N ALA A 159 -39.10 16.31 3.78
CA ALA A 159 -40.15 17.32 4.00
C ALA A 159 -40.42 17.37 5.54
N GLY A 160 -40.78 18.54 6.07
CA GLY A 160 -41.35 18.73 7.43
C GLY A 160 -40.50 19.64 8.34
N SER A 161 -40.72 20.96 8.38
CA SER A 161 -41.77 21.68 9.15
C SER A 161 -41.54 21.59 10.68
N ALA A 162 -41.51 22.64 11.51
CA ALA A 162 -41.60 24.09 11.39
C ALA A 162 -41.19 24.68 12.76
N ALA A 163 -40.42 25.76 12.76
CA ALA A 163 -40.40 26.76 13.83
C ALA A 163 -39.78 28.04 13.28
N GLU A 164 -40.64 29.02 13.07
CA GLU A 164 -40.34 30.36 12.60
C GLU A 164 -39.49 31.10 13.63
N ASP A 165 -38.39 31.74 13.21
CA ASP A 165 -38.00 33.00 13.80
C ASP A 165 -37.45 33.94 12.72
N GLY A 166 -38.18 35.02 12.52
CA GLY A 166 -37.96 35.99 11.47
C GLY A 166 -36.77 36.88 11.78
N ARG A 167 -35.72 36.79 10.97
CA ARG A 167 -34.76 37.89 10.80
C ARG A 167 -34.54 38.20 9.34
N VAL A 168 -35.10 39.37 9.02
CA VAL A 168 -34.91 40.24 7.86
C VAL A 168 -33.50 40.11 7.28
N ILE A 169 -33.45 39.57 6.07
CA ILE A 169 -32.33 39.66 5.14
C ILE A 169 -32.17 41.14 4.76
N ARG A 170 -31.00 41.72 5.07
CA ARG A 170 -30.50 42.92 4.38
C ARG A 170 -29.30 42.51 3.57
N ASP A 171 -29.41 42.72 2.27
CA ASP A 171 -28.38 42.77 1.23
C ASP A 171 -26.94 42.85 1.77
N ALA A 172 -26.37 41.69 2.06
CA ALA A 172 -24.93 41.51 2.11
C ALA A 172 -24.51 41.06 0.71
N ALA A 173 -23.64 41.85 0.09
CA ALA A 173 -23.01 41.53 -1.18
C ALA A 173 -22.48 40.08 -1.19
N PRO A 174 -22.42 39.41 -2.35
CA PRO A 174 -21.89 38.06 -2.45
C PRO A 174 -20.44 38.08 -1.95
N ILE A 175 -20.23 37.56 -0.74
CA ILE A 175 -18.91 37.24 -0.24
C ILE A 175 -18.44 36.12 -1.16
N GLU A 176 -17.45 36.40 -2.01
CA GLU A 176 -16.81 35.34 -2.78
C GLU A 176 -16.35 34.28 -1.78
N PRO A 177 -16.78 33.02 -1.93
CA PRO A 177 -16.43 31.96 -1.01
C PRO A 177 -14.89 31.86 -0.99
N VAL A 178 -14.28 32.25 0.12
CA VAL A 178 -12.89 31.94 0.41
C VAL A 178 -12.82 30.43 0.36
N ALA A 179 -12.20 29.92 -0.71
CA ALA A 179 -12.05 28.50 -0.94
C ALA A 179 -11.45 27.87 0.34
N PRO A 180 -12.07 26.83 0.91
CA PRO A 180 -11.44 26.10 2.00
C PRO A 180 -10.07 25.66 1.52
N ALA A 181 -9.04 25.92 2.33
CA ALA A 181 -7.72 25.37 2.10
C ALA A 181 -7.90 23.87 1.84
N PRO A 182 -7.33 23.32 0.74
CA PRO A 182 -7.52 21.94 0.40
C PRO A 182 -7.03 21.10 1.58
N SER A 183 -7.97 20.40 2.20
CA SER A 183 -7.71 19.23 3.02
C SER A 183 -6.65 18.43 2.28
N GLN A 184 -5.53 18.14 2.94
CA GLN A 184 -4.64 17.08 2.50
C GLN A 184 -5.41 15.78 2.64
N ASP A 185 -6.24 15.50 1.64
CA ASP A 185 -6.68 14.15 1.35
C ASP A 185 -5.39 13.37 1.12
N PHE A 186 -5.08 12.50 2.07
CA PHE A 186 -4.15 11.39 1.90
C PHE A 186 -4.75 10.47 0.84
N ASP A 187 -4.78 10.92 -0.41
CA ASP A 187 -4.80 10.02 -1.52
C ASP A 187 -3.45 9.32 -1.48
N ASP A 188 -3.46 8.13 -0.87
CA ASP A 188 -2.48 7.08 -1.11
C ASP A 188 -2.30 6.95 -2.63
N GLU A 189 -1.37 7.75 -3.16
CA GLU A 189 -0.86 7.64 -4.52
C GLU A 189 -0.05 6.34 -4.55
N ILE A 190 -0.77 5.22 -4.58
CA ILE A 190 -0.21 3.92 -4.95
C ILE A 190 0.52 4.18 -6.26
N PRO A 191 1.83 3.93 -6.34
CA PRO A 191 2.64 4.33 -7.48
C PRO A 191 2.07 3.71 -8.76
N THR A 192 1.32 4.52 -9.51
CA THR A 192 0.73 4.17 -10.81
C THR A 192 1.80 4.08 -11.90
N ALA A 193 3.07 4.28 -11.53
CA ALA A 193 4.23 4.30 -12.41
C ALA A 193 5.12 3.04 -12.31
N ILE A 194 4.69 1.94 -11.67
CA ILE A 194 5.27 0.62 -11.97
C ILE A 194 4.66 0.14 -13.28
N GLY A 195 5.09 0.79 -14.36
CA GLY A 195 4.50 0.72 -15.68
C GLY A 195 4.42 -0.71 -16.21
N GLY A 196 3.24 -1.05 -16.71
CA GLY A 196 3.03 -1.79 -17.96
C GLY A 196 3.66 -3.18 -18.10
N THR A 197 4.29 -3.75 -17.08
CA THR A 197 4.87 -5.08 -17.24
C THR A 197 3.74 -6.11 -17.33
N PRO A 198 3.79 -7.04 -18.30
CA PRO A 198 2.81 -8.13 -18.39
C PRO A 198 2.75 -9.01 -17.13
N ALA A 199 3.77 -8.97 -16.28
CA ALA A 199 3.80 -9.64 -14.99
C ALA A 199 2.92 -8.92 -13.95
N GLY A 200 3.02 -7.59 -13.84
CA GLY A 200 2.17 -6.81 -12.95
C GLY A 200 0.68 -6.91 -13.31
N ALA A 201 0.37 -6.89 -14.60
CA ALA A 201 -0.99 -7.10 -15.09
C ALA A 201 -1.58 -8.47 -14.68
N ARG A 202 -0.79 -9.54 -14.77
CA ARG A 202 -1.22 -10.89 -14.32
C ARG A 202 -1.46 -10.95 -12.82
N LEU A 203 -0.58 -10.32 -12.03
CA LEU A 203 -0.72 -10.29 -10.58
C LEU A 203 -1.99 -9.56 -10.17
N LEU A 204 -2.24 -8.37 -10.75
CA LEU A 204 -3.48 -7.62 -10.48
C LEU A 204 -4.72 -8.41 -10.91
N ALA A 205 -4.69 -9.00 -12.11
CA ALA A 205 -5.81 -9.81 -12.60
C ALA A 205 -6.13 -10.99 -11.69
N THR A 206 -5.10 -11.65 -11.14
CA THR A 206 -5.25 -12.75 -10.17
C THR A 206 -5.85 -12.25 -8.86
N GLN A 207 -5.38 -11.11 -8.33
CA GLN A 207 -5.90 -10.52 -7.10
C GLN A 207 -7.39 -10.15 -7.23
N MET A 208 -7.77 -9.54 -8.36
CA MET A 208 -9.18 -9.20 -8.63
C MET A 208 -10.05 -10.45 -8.81
N ALA A 209 -9.55 -11.48 -9.50
CA ALA A 209 -10.25 -12.75 -9.65
C ALA A 209 -10.52 -13.44 -8.30
N VAL A 210 -9.51 -13.47 -7.42
CA VAL A 210 -9.66 -14.01 -6.05
C VAL A 210 -10.66 -13.21 -5.22
N SER A 211 -10.74 -11.90 -5.45
CA SER A 211 -11.71 -11.02 -4.80
C SER A 211 -13.13 -11.10 -5.38
N GLY A 212 -13.36 -11.96 -6.38
CA GLY A 212 -14.66 -12.16 -7.01
C GLY A 212 -15.05 -11.10 -8.05
N SER A 213 -14.11 -10.27 -8.51
CA SER A 213 -14.38 -9.33 -9.61
C SER A 213 -14.70 -10.09 -10.90
N SER A 214 -15.64 -9.54 -11.67
CA SER A 214 -16.04 -10.14 -12.94
C SER A 214 -14.95 -9.99 -14.01
N ARG A 215 -14.94 -10.89 -14.99
CA ARG A 215 -13.99 -10.86 -16.11
C ARG A 215 -13.94 -9.51 -16.83
N ALA A 216 -15.10 -8.88 -17.03
CA ALA A 216 -15.23 -7.58 -17.71
C ALA A 216 -14.63 -6.42 -16.89
N GLU A 217 -14.78 -6.44 -15.56
CA GLU A 217 -14.17 -5.44 -14.67
C GLU A 217 -12.65 -5.56 -14.65
N ILE A 218 -12.13 -6.79 -14.61
CA ILE A 218 -10.69 -7.05 -14.66
C ILE A 218 -10.14 -6.56 -16.01
N GLU A 219 -10.82 -6.88 -17.12
CA GLU A 219 -10.44 -6.40 -18.45
C GLU A 219 -10.39 -4.87 -18.54
N ALA A 220 -11.42 -4.17 -18.04
CA ALA A 220 -11.47 -2.72 -18.02
C ALA A 220 -10.31 -2.13 -17.19
N ARG A 221 -10.02 -2.72 -16.02
CA ARG A 221 -8.92 -2.27 -15.15
C ARG A 221 -7.56 -2.51 -15.79
N LEU A 222 -7.35 -3.62 -16.48
CA LEU A 222 -6.10 -3.90 -17.19
C LEU A 222 -5.88 -2.97 -18.39
N ARG A 223 -6.92 -2.68 -19.17
CA ARG A 223 -6.84 -1.72 -20.29
C ARG A 223 -6.51 -0.32 -19.78
N ASN A 224 -7.17 0.13 -18.72
CA ASN A 224 -6.98 1.47 -18.17
C ASN A 224 -5.66 1.63 -17.40
N GLY A 225 -5.26 0.61 -16.62
CA GLY A 225 -4.08 0.68 -15.74
C GLY A 225 -2.77 0.27 -16.40
N PHE A 226 -2.80 -0.64 -17.39
CA PHE A 226 -1.59 -1.20 -18.00
C PHE A 226 -1.47 -0.93 -19.50
N ALA A 227 -2.44 -0.24 -20.11
CA ALA A 227 -2.49 0.04 -21.55
C ALA A 227 -2.36 -1.22 -22.44
N ILE A 228 -2.83 -2.36 -21.96
CA ILE A 228 -2.78 -3.64 -22.69
C ILE A 228 -3.94 -3.69 -23.68
N ALA A 229 -3.64 -3.64 -24.98
CA ALA A 229 -4.65 -3.70 -26.04
C ALA A 229 -5.36 -5.06 -26.11
N ASP A 230 -4.64 -6.16 -25.88
CA ASP A 230 -5.19 -7.52 -25.86
C ASP A 230 -4.99 -8.19 -24.49
N THR A 231 -6.04 -8.18 -23.68
CA THR A 231 -6.07 -8.79 -22.35
C THR A 231 -6.55 -10.24 -22.38
N ARG A 232 -7.06 -10.75 -23.51
CA ARG A 232 -7.71 -12.06 -23.58
C ARG A 232 -6.75 -13.19 -23.22
N ALA A 233 -5.54 -13.18 -23.77
CA ALA A 233 -4.54 -14.19 -23.48
C ALA A 233 -4.14 -14.25 -21.98
N ILE A 234 -4.17 -13.12 -21.28
CA ILE A 234 -3.90 -13.05 -19.83
C ILE A 234 -5.08 -13.60 -19.04
N LEU A 235 -6.30 -13.19 -19.40
CA LEU A 235 -7.51 -13.62 -18.71
C LEU A 235 -7.83 -15.10 -18.95
N ASP A 236 -7.62 -15.62 -20.16
CA ASP A 236 -7.78 -17.05 -20.47
C ASP A 236 -6.83 -17.93 -19.65
N ALA A 237 -5.61 -17.45 -19.41
CA ALA A 237 -4.63 -18.18 -18.61
C ALA A 237 -4.98 -18.25 -17.11
N ILE A 238 -5.74 -17.27 -16.60
CA ILE A 238 -6.09 -17.15 -15.17
C ILE A 238 -7.48 -17.72 -14.88
N LEU A 239 -8.47 -17.36 -15.70
CA LEU A 239 -9.89 -17.65 -15.49
C LEU A 239 -10.42 -18.79 -16.39
N GLY A 240 -9.67 -19.15 -17.44
CA GLY A 240 -10.14 -20.04 -18.50
C GLY A 240 -10.89 -19.32 -19.63
N PRO A 241 -11.14 -20.02 -20.75
CA PRO A 241 -11.83 -19.45 -21.90
C PRO A 241 -13.29 -19.08 -21.57
N ASP A 242 -13.80 -18.00 -22.16
CA ASP A 242 -15.22 -17.65 -22.07
C ASP A 242 -16.04 -18.76 -22.76
N LYS A 243 -17.09 -19.21 -22.07
CA LYS A 243 -18.00 -20.24 -22.56
C LYS A 243 -19.09 -19.69 -23.46
#